data_AF-A0A512BZD2-F1
#
_entry.id   AF-A0A512BZD2-F1
#
_cell.length_a   1.000
_cell.length_b   1.000
_cell.length_c   1.000
_cell.angle_alpha   90.00
_cell.angle_beta   90.00
_cell.angle_gamma   90.00
#
_symmetry.space_group_name_H-M   'P 1'
#
loop_
_entity.id
_entity.type
_entity.pdbx_description
1 polymer ?
#
loop_
_entity_poly.entity_id
_entity_poly.type
_entity_poly.pdbx_seq_one_letter_code
_entity_poly.pdbx_strand_id
1 'polypeptide(L)' 'MRFGTWYPVSVALRDGTPGIFWIEDPEAPPVFPVTVGMGQTDDMTRASYWRMFTSEYGTQTYFDEHVRGWMNLPRPGHA' A
#
# COMPACT_ATOMS: atom_id res chain seq x y z
N MET A 1 -3.32 18.68 8.30
CA MET A 1 -2.58 17.41 8.10
C MET A 1 -1.74 17.55 6.85
N ARG A 2 -0.41 17.40 6.93
CA ARG A 2 0.40 17.21 5.72
C ARG A 2 0.17 15.76 5.29
N PHE A 3 -0.63 15.55 4.26
CA PHE A 3 -0.63 14.27 3.55
C PHE A 3 0.79 14.08 3.03
N GLY A 4 1.44 12.97 3.37
CA GLY A 4 2.82 12.73 2.98
C GLY A 4 2.99 12.72 1.46
N THR A 5 4.23 12.59 1.00
CA THR A 5 4.53 12.48 -0.43
C THR A 5 4.09 11.09 -0.93
N TRP A 6 3.31 11.06 -2.00
CA TRP A 6 3.01 9.84 -2.74
C TRP A 6 4.19 9.49 -3.64
N TYR A 7 4.61 8.22 -3.61
CA TYR A 7 5.68 7.69 -4.42
C TYR A 7 5.13 6.66 -5.42
N PRO A 8 5.78 6.48 -6.60
CA PRO A 8 5.47 5.38 -7.49
C PRO A 8 5.62 4.02 -6.79
N VAL A 9 4.74 3.06 -7.10
CA VAL A 9 4.79 1.72 -6.50
C VAL A 9 6.08 0.96 -6.83
N SER A 10 6.73 1.27 -7.95
CA SER A 10 7.99 0.65 -8.38
C SER A 10 9.16 0.87 -7.43
N VAL A 11 9.09 1.88 -6.55
CA VAL A 11 10.13 2.16 -5.54
C VAL A 11 9.67 1.79 -4.12
N ALA A 12 8.55 1.09 -3.99
CA ALA A 12 8.02 0.69 -2.70
C ALA A 12 8.81 -0.47 -2.08
N LEU A 13 8.88 -0.46 -0.74
CA LEU A 13 9.58 -1.50 0.02
C LEU A 13 8.84 -2.84 -0.07
N ARG A 14 9.57 -3.92 -0.34
CA ARG A 14 9.08 -5.31 -0.44
C ARG A 14 9.56 -6.20 0.72
N ASP A 15 10.01 -5.56 1.78
CA ASP A 15 10.60 -6.20 2.97
C ASP A 15 9.55 -6.53 4.05
N GLY A 16 8.26 -6.47 3.71
CA GLY A 16 7.17 -6.65 4.66
C GLY A 16 6.84 -5.39 5.48
N THR A 17 7.54 -4.27 5.27
CA THR A 17 7.18 -3.00 5.93
C THR A 17 5.79 -2.55 5.49
N PRO A 18 4.88 -2.25 6.44
CA PRO A 18 3.54 -1.81 6.10
C PRO A 18 3.54 -0.38 5.58
N GLY A 19 2.70 -0.14 4.57
CA GLY A 19 2.55 1.14 3.89
C GLY A 19 1.09 1.44 3.59
N ILE A 20 0.85 2.68 3.20
CA ILE A 20 -0.42 3.17 2.67
C ILE A 20 -0.38 3.05 1.15
N PHE A 21 -1.42 2.51 0.54
CA PHE A 21 -1.51 2.30 -0.90
C PHE A 21 -2.76 2.94 -1.51
N TRP A 22 -2.57 3.51 -2.70
CA TRP A 22 -3.64 3.98 -3.56
C TRP A 22 -3.96 2.89 -4.58
N ILE A 23 -5.01 2.12 -4.29
CA ILE A 23 -5.61 1.17 -5.23
C ILE A 23 -6.48 1.93 -6.21
N GLU A 24 -6.42 1.52 -7.46
CA GLU A 24 -7.11 2.07 -8.62
C GLU A 24 -8.57 2.54 -8.37
N ASP A 25 -8.71 3.81 -8.01
CA ASP A 25 -9.91 4.62 -8.22
C ASP A 25 -9.48 5.81 -9.10
N PRO A 26 -10.05 5.99 -10.31
CA PRO A 26 -9.54 6.93 -11.31
C PRO A 26 -9.74 8.42 -10.96
N GLU A 27 -10.57 8.81 -9.98
CA GLU A 27 -10.97 10.23 -9.85
C GLU A 27 -10.08 11.11 -8.96
N ALA A 28 -9.27 10.59 -8.04
CA ALA A 28 -8.26 11.33 -7.27
C ALA A 28 -7.57 10.37 -6.29
N PRO A 29 -6.34 10.67 -5.78
CA PRO A 29 -5.86 9.98 -4.60
C PRO A 29 -6.91 10.10 -3.48
N PRO A 30 -7.36 8.98 -2.87
CA PRO A 30 -8.50 8.98 -1.98
C PRO A 30 -8.22 9.87 -0.77
N VAL A 31 -9.18 10.75 -0.44
CA VAL A 31 -9.06 11.66 0.70
C VAL A 31 -9.04 10.87 2.01
N PHE A 32 -9.75 9.73 2.09
CA PHE A 32 -9.78 8.70 3.16
C PHE A 32 -10.67 7.52 2.69
N PRO A 33 -10.48 6.23 3.07
CA PRO A 33 -9.38 5.61 3.78
C PRO A 33 -8.33 5.02 2.84
N VAL A 34 -7.10 5.14 3.30
CA VAL A 34 -5.89 4.70 2.61
C VAL A 34 -5.66 3.23 2.93
N THR A 35 -5.89 2.37 1.95
CA THR A 35 -5.72 0.93 2.08
C THR A 35 -4.31 0.64 2.59
N VAL A 36 -4.22 0.09 3.81
CA VAL A 36 -2.94 -0.32 4.37
C VAL A 36 -2.58 -1.67 3.78
N GLY A 37 -1.33 -1.88 3.42
CA GLY A 37 -0.85 -3.16 2.97
C GLY A 37 0.63 -3.36 3.24
N MET A 38 1.15 -4.48 2.77
CA MET A 38 2.58 -4.80 2.82
C MET A 38 3.00 -5.54 1.56
N GLY A 39 4.23 -5.31 1.14
CA GLY A 39 4.84 -6.05 0.05
C GLY A 39 5.17 -7.47 0.49
N GLN A 40 4.80 -8.44 -0.33
CA GLN A 40 5.15 -9.84 -0.14
C GLN A 40 5.74 -10.41 -1.43
N THR A 41 6.63 -11.38 -1.25
CA THR A 41 7.11 -12.24 -2.34
C THR A 41 6.67 -13.65 -2.00
N ASP A 42 6.02 -14.32 -2.95
CA ASP A 42 5.72 -15.74 -2.83
C ASP A 42 6.98 -16.56 -3.13
N ASP A 43 7.41 -17.41 -2.18
CA ASP A 43 8.66 -18.16 -2.32
C ASP A 43 8.60 -19.22 -3.42
N MET A 44 7.41 -19.76 -3.72
CA MET A 44 7.22 -20.84 -4.68
C MET A 44 7.17 -20.34 -6.11
N THR A 45 6.46 -19.23 -6.36
CA THR A 45 6.25 -18.63 -7.67
C THR A 45 7.20 -17.46 -7.96
N ARG A 46 7.92 -16.98 -6.94
CA ARG A 46 8.74 -15.75 -6.98
C ARG A 46 7.94 -14.50 -7.35
N ALA A 47 6.62 -14.56 -7.33
CA ALA A 47 5.76 -13.44 -7.66
C ALA A 47 5.76 -12.42 -6.51
N SER A 48 5.96 -11.15 -6.85
CA SER A 48 5.82 -10.04 -5.91
C SER A 48 4.40 -9.48 -5.98
N TYR A 49 3.77 -9.29 -4.83
CA TYR A 49 2.43 -8.75 -4.72
C TYR A 49 2.28 -7.88 -3.47
N TRP A 50 1.17 -7.16 -3.41
CA TRP A 50 0.76 -6.36 -2.28
C TRP A 50 -0.38 -7.05 -1.56
N ARG A 51 -0.16 -7.36 -0.28
CA ARG A 51 -1.22 -7.84 0.60
C ARG A 51 -1.86 -6.63 1.29
N MET A 52 -3.10 -6.32 0.92
CA MET A 52 -3.87 -5.21 1.45
C MET A 52 -4.80 -5.67 2.59
N PHE A 53 -4.85 -4.93 3.68
CA PHE A 53 -5.71 -5.18 4.83
C PHE A 53 -7.03 -4.41 4.68
N THR A 54 -8.17 -5.11 4.74
CA THR A 54 -9.51 -4.50 4.62
C THR A 54 -10.29 -4.56 5.94
N SER A 55 -11.34 -3.74 6.04
CA SER A 55 -12.05 -3.44 7.30
C SER A 55 -12.80 -4.60 7.95
N GLU A 56 -13.02 -5.71 7.24
CA GLU A 56 -13.84 -6.82 7.73
C GLU A 56 -13.21 -8.20 7.47
N TYR A 57 -11.97 -8.42 7.91
CA TYR A 57 -11.35 -9.76 8.00
C TYR A 57 -10.80 -10.36 6.69
N GLY A 58 -10.59 -9.55 5.65
CA GLY A 58 -9.99 -9.98 4.39
C GLY A 58 -8.58 -9.43 4.17
N THR A 59 -7.69 -10.25 3.60
CA THR A 59 -6.53 -9.74 2.88
C THR A 59 -6.78 -9.88 1.39
N GLN A 60 -6.61 -8.79 0.64
CA GLN A 60 -6.67 -8.82 -0.82
C GLN A 60 -5.26 -8.75 -1.41
N THR A 61 -5.07 -9.45 -2.52
CA THR A 61 -3.80 -9.48 -3.25
C THR A 61 -3.90 -8.56 -4.46
N TYR A 62 -2.97 -7.62 -4.56
CA TYR A 62 -2.86 -6.70 -5.69
C TYR A 62 -1.47 -6.75 -6.31
N PHE A 63 -1.40 -6.63 -7.63
CA PHE A 63 -0.15 -6.44 -8.36
C PHE A 63 0.09 -4.97 -8.69
N ASP A 64 1.29 -4.62 -9.14
CA ASP A 64 1.72 -3.23 -9.35
C ASP A 64 0.83 -2.44 -10.30
N GLU A 65 0.25 -3.11 -11.30
CA GLU A 65 -0.70 -2.51 -12.24
C GLU A 65 -1.94 -1.92 -11.56
N HIS A 66 -2.33 -2.48 -10.41
CA HIS A 66 -3.51 -2.07 -9.66
C HIS A 66 -3.20 -0.95 -8.64
N VAL A 67 -1.93 -0.56 -8.48
CA VAL A 67 -1.46 0.37 -7.45
C VAL A 67 -0.88 1.62 -8.08
N ARG A 68 -1.55 2.75 -7.89
CA ARG A 68 -1.14 4.04 -8.48
C ARG A 68 -0.04 4.74 -7.70
N GLY A 69 0.04 4.49 -6.40
CA GLY A 69 1.08 5.05 -5.56
C GLY A 69 1.05 4.50 -4.14
N TRP A 70 2.10 4.80 -3.39
CA TRP A 70 2.23 4.42 -2.00
C TRP A 70 2.83 5.54 -1.15
N MET A 71 2.66 5.40 0.16
CA MET A 71 3.21 6.30 1.16
C MET A 71 3.60 5.51 2.40
N ASN A 72 4.61 5.98 3.13
CA ASN A 72 4.91 5.44 4.45
C ASN A 72 3.72 5.64 5.39
N LEU A 73 3.50 4.67 6.30
CA LEU A 73 2.58 4.89 7.40
C LEU A 73 3.04 6.09 8.24
N PRO A 74 2.12 7.00 8.62
CA PRO A 74 2.43 8.04 9.58
C PRO A 74 2.97 7.40 10.84
N ARG A 75 4.18 7.77 11.25
CA ARG A 75 4.68 7.37 12.56
C ARG A 75 3.78 8.05 13.60
N PRO A 76 3.34 7.35 14.66
CA PRO A 76 2.73 8.03 15.79
C PRO A 76 3.72 9.09 16.26
N GLY A 77 3.32 10.35 16.18
CA GLY A 77 4.13 11.43 16.74
C GLY A 77 4.27 11.14 18.22
N HIS A 78 5.51 11.08 18.73
CA HIS A 78 5.75 11.28 20.15
C HIS A 78 5.18 12.68 20.46
N ALA A 79 4.05 12.72 21.15
CA ALA A 79 3.56 13.92 21.82
C ALA A 79 4.35 14.13 23.10
#